data_AF-A0A5E6WZ57-F1
#
_entry.id   AF-A0A5E6WZ57-F1
#
_cell.length_a   1.000
_cell.length_b   1.000
_cell.length_c   1.000
_cell.angle_alpha   90.00
_cell.angle_beta   90.00
_cell.angle_gamma   90.00
#
_symmetry.space_group_name_H-M   'P 1'
#
loop_
_entity.id
_entity.type
_entity.pdbx_description
1 polymer ?
#
loop_
_entity_poly.entity_id
_entity_poly.type
_entity_poly.pdbx_seq_one_letter_code
_entity_poly.pdbx_strand_id
1 'polypeptide(L)'
;MVLSPARTFWEKVTLINAQCNKLISEDKDRISRHWYDLAMLLQHDVGATAKNDLELLDDVIALKSVFYNSATVHYGRCVSGELNLIPDQDNSPRLEDDYYAMERSGMLNGHVYPLGRIMEDLTALQEHVNQLALGKG
;
A
#
# COMPACT_ATOMS: atom_id res chain seq x y z
N MET A 1 -14.28 14.78 9.31
CA MET A 1 -14.77 14.28 8.01
C MET A 1 -14.21 12.89 7.85
N VAL A 2 -15.07 11.86 7.79
CA VAL A 2 -14.61 10.47 7.59
C VAL A 2 -14.29 10.33 6.11
N LEU A 3 -13.10 9.85 5.78
CA LEU A 3 -12.69 9.58 4.40
C LEU A 3 -13.50 8.39 3.86
N SER A 4 -13.81 8.39 2.56
CA SER A 4 -14.46 7.22 1.97
C SER A 4 -13.52 6.00 2.04
N PRO A 5 -14.04 4.77 2.22
CA PRO A 5 -13.21 3.57 2.23
C PRO A 5 -12.32 3.41 0.97
N ALA A 6 -12.82 3.82 -0.20
CA ALA A 6 -12.04 3.83 -1.45
C ALA A 6 -10.88 4.82 -1.44
N ARG A 7 -11.06 5.99 -0.81
CA ARG A 7 -9.98 6.95 -0.59
C ARG A 7 -8.94 6.40 0.38
N THR A 8 -9.38 5.80 1.48
CA THR A 8 -8.47 5.12 2.44
C THR A 8 -7.66 4.02 1.78
N PHE A 9 -8.25 3.27 0.84
CA PHE A 9 -7.55 2.28 0.03
C PHE A 9 -6.37 2.91 -0.74
N TRP A 10 -6.63 3.95 -1.54
CA TRP A 10 -5.58 4.63 -2.31
C TRP A 10 -4.56 5.37 -1.43
N GLU A 11 -4.97 5.88 -0.27
CA GLU A 11 -4.04 6.45 0.71
C GLU A 11 -3.05 5.42 1.26
N LYS A 12 -3.49 4.17 1.48
CA LYS A 12 -2.62 3.06 1.87
C LYS A 12 -1.70 2.63 0.72
N VAL A 13 -2.24 2.48 -0.50
CA VAL A 13 -1.43 2.15 -1.70
C VAL A 13 -0.28 3.15 -1.86
N THR A 14 -0.58 4.45 -1.84
CA THR A 14 0.45 5.50 -2.00
C THR A 14 1.43 5.55 -0.82
N LEU A 15 0.99 5.24 0.40
CA LEU A 15 1.86 5.15 1.58
C LEU A 15 2.85 3.99 1.45
N ILE A 16 2.35 2.79 1.11
CA ILE A 16 3.17 1.61 0.92
C ILE A 16 4.18 1.84 -0.20
N ASN A 17 3.74 2.42 -1.33
CA ASN A 17 4.66 2.78 -2.41
C ASN A 17 5.78 3.71 -1.93
N ALA A 18 5.45 4.75 -1.17
CA ALA A 18 6.47 5.63 -0.61
C ALA A 18 7.40 4.91 0.39
N GLN A 19 6.93 3.85 1.04
CA GLN A 19 7.69 3.06 1.99
C GLN A 19 8.61 2.05 1.29
N CYS A 20 8.17 1.40 0.20
CA CYS A 20 9.03 0.53 -0.61
C CYS A 20 10.11 1.28 -1.38
N ASN A 21 9.91 2.57 -1.67
CA ASN A 21 10.87 3.40 -2.40
C ASN A 21 11.90 4.10 -1.47
N LYS A 22 12.01 3.70 -0.21
CA LYS A 22 13.02 4.16 0.74
C LYS A 22 13.38 3.04 1.72
N LEU A 23 14.51 3.18 2.41
CA LEU A 23 14.87 2.24 3.47
C LEU A 23 13.91 2.41 4.67
N ILE A 24 13.28 1.33 5.11
CA ILE A 24 12.47 1.29 6.33
C ILE A 24 13.42 1.36 7.52
N SER A 25 13.35 2.40 8.36
CA SER A 25 14.20 2.51 9.55
C SER A 25 13.98 1.35 10.53
N GLU A 26 15.03 0.92 11.22
CA GLU A 26 15.01 -0.23 12.16
C GLU A 26 14.19 0.03 13.42
N ASP A 27 13.98 1.31 13.77
CA ASP A 27 13.21 1.77 14.93
C ASP A 27 11.71 1.93 14.65
N LYS A 28 11.25 1.65 13.42
CA LYS A 28 9.84 1.80 13.05
C LYS A 28 9.04 0.54 13.36
N ASP A 29 8.29 0.62 14.45
CA ASP A 29 7.29 -0.37 14.79
C ASP A 29 5.98 -0.18 13.99
N ARG A 30 5.28 -1.30 13.77
CA ARG A 30 3.92 -1.42 13.22
C ARG A 30 3.78 -0.95 11.78
N ILE A 31 4.88 -0.93 11.03
CA ILE A 31 4.87 -0.54 9.63
C ILE A 31 4.15 -1.57 8.75
N SER A 32 4.26 -2.86 9.08
CA SER A 32 3.59 -3.99 8.42
C SER A 32 2.06 -3.92 8.47
N ARG A 33 1.49 -3.20 9.45
CA ARG A 33 0.05 -2.93 9.53
C ARG A 33 -0.49 -2.30 8.26
N HIS A 34 0.29 -1.49 7.56
CA HIS A 34 -0.16 -0.87 6.31
C HIS A 34 -0.45 -1.92 5.23
N TRP A 35 0.42 -2.93 5.10
CA TRP A 35 0.23 -4.05 4.16
C TRP A 35 -0.97 -4.90 4.57
N TYR A 36 -1.07 -5.26 5.85
CA TYR A 36 -2.21 -6.00 6.39
C TYR A 36 -3.54 -5.29 6.11
N ASP A 37 -3.64 -4.00 6.47
CA ASP A 37 -4.88 -3.25 6.29
C ASP A 37 -5.26 -3.10 4.82
N LEU A 38 -4.29 -2.89 3.92
CA LEU A 38 -4.57 -2.79 2.49
C LEU A 38 -5.10 -4.11 1.94
N ALA A 39 -4.50 -5.23 2.33
CA ALA A 39 -4.95 -6.55 1.93
C ALA A 39 -6.36 -6.84 2.47
N MET A 40 -6.65 -6.47 3.72
CA MET A 40 -8.01 -6.56 4.28
C MET A 40 -9.03 -5.71 3.51
N LEU A 41 -8.67 -4.47 3.12
CA LEU A 41 -9.54 -3.64 2.27
C LEU A 41 -9.76 -4.27 0.88
N LEU A 42 -8.75 -4.95 0.33
CA LEU A 42 -8.83 -5.64 -0.96
C LEU A 42 -9.81 -6.82 -0.93
N GLN A 43 -9.92 -7.50 0.21
CA GLN A 43 -10.86 -8.61 0.43
C GLN A 43 -12.33 -8.15 0.56
N HIS A 44 -12.60 -6.84 0.60
CA HIS A 44 -13.95 -6.28 0.63
C HIS A 44 -14.34 -5.63 -0.71
N ASP A 45 -15.65 -5.44 -0.92
CA ASP A 45 -16.21 -4.81 -2.14
C ASP A 45 -15.60 -3.43 -2.45
N VAL A 46 -15.17 -2.72 -1.41
CA VAL A 46 -14.46 -1.45 -1.51
C VAL A 46 -13.18 -1.61 -2.32
N GLY A 47 -12.33 -2.59 -2.02
CA GLY A 47 -11.08 -2.78 -2.75
C GLY A 47 -11.30 -3.31 -4.18
N ALA A 48 -12.32 -4.16 -4.37
CA ALA A 48 -12.69 -4.66 -5.68
C ALA A 48 -13.13 -3.55 -6.65
N THR A 49 -13.79 -2.52 -6.14
CA THR A 49 -14.21 -1.34 -6.91
C THR A 49 -13.09 -0.31 -7.01
N ALA A 50 -12.46 0.06 -5.89
CA ALA A 50 -11.45 1.11 -5.83
C ALA A 50 -10.23 0.84 -6.72
N LYS A 51 -9.77 -0.42 -6.85
CA LYS A 51 -8.59 -0.76 -7.66
C LYS A 51 -8.72 -0.43 -9.16
N ASN A 52 -9.94 -0.19 -9.65
CA ASN A 52 -10.21 0.20 -11.03
C ASN A 52 -10.39 1.71 -11.21
N ASP A 53 -10.49 2.47 -10.11
CA ASP A 53 -10.73 3.91 -10.12
C ASP A 53 -9.41 4.66 -10.02
N LEU A 54 -8.70 4.74 -11.16
CA LEU A 54 -7.44 5.48 -11.25
C LEU A 54 -7.64 7.01 -11.17
N GLU A 55 -8.83 7.53 -11.45
CA GLU A 55 -9.12 8.97 -11.27
C GLU A 55 -9.10 9.32 -9.78
N LEU A 56 -9.67 8.46 -8.92
CA LEU A 56 -9.58 8.63 -7.47
C LEU A 56 -8.14 8.51 -6.96
N LEU A 57 -7.30 7.67 -7.59
CA LEU A 57 -5.87 7.64 -7.29
C LEU A 57 -5.20 8.99 -7.61
N ASP A 58 -5.48 9.57 -8.78
CA ASP A 58 -4.97 10.88 -9.18
C ASP A 58 -5.37 11.96 -8.17
N ASP A 59 -6.63 11.98 -7.72
CA ASP A 59 -7.13 12.91 -6.69
C ASP A 59 -6.39 12.76 -5.35
N VAL A 60 -6.12 11.52 -4.94
CA VAL A 60 -5.36 11.25 -3.70
C VAL A 60 -3.93 11.74 -3.83
N ILE A 61 -3.28 11.51 -4.97
CA ILE A 61 -1.91 11.99 -5.26
C ILE A 61 -1.87 13.52 -5.28
N ALA A 62 -2.83 14.16 -5.94
CA ALA A 62 -2.94 15.61 -6.02
C ALA A 62 -3.07 16.22 -4.62
N LEU A 63 -3.96 15.67 -3.76
CA LEU A 63 -4.08 16.15 -2.38
C LEU A 63 -2.78 15.95 -1.60
N LYS A 64 -2.16 14.77 -1.68
CA LYS A 64 -0.90 14.48 -0.96
C LYS A 64 0.24 15.40 -1.39
N SER A 65 0.28 15.79 -2.65
CA SER A 65 1.30 16.71 -3.20
C SER A 65 1.16 18.14 -2.66
N VAL A 66 -0.03 18.53 -2.19
CA VAL A 66 -0.26 19.82 -1.51
C VAL A 66 0.28 19.81 -0.08
N PHE A 67 0.18 18.67 0.63
CA PHE A 67 0.57 18.56 2.04
C PHE A 67 2.00 18.06 2.27
N TYR A 68 2.53 17.25 1.36
CA TYR A 68 3.87 16.68 1.44
C TYR A 68 4.67 17.21 0.27
N ASN A 69 5.86 17.76 0.54
CA ASN A 69 6.73 18.37 -0.46
C ASN A 69 6.98 17.36 -1.61
N SER A 70 6.33 17.61 -2.74
CA SER A 70 6.12 16.65 -3.84
C SER A 70 7.40 16.18 -4.51
N ALA A 71 8.52 16.89 -4.30
CA ALA A 71 9.82 16.55 -4.84
C ALA A 71 10.45 15.28 -4.23
N THR A 72 10.03 14.86 -3.02
CA THR A 72 10.66 13.74 -2.30
C THR A 72 9.87 12.43 -2.39
N VAL A 73 8.60 12.48 -2.81
CA VAL A 73 7.77 11.27 -2.92
C VAL A 73 7.36 11.11 -4.38
N HIS A 74 7.91 10.09 -5.02
CA HIS A 74 7.64 9.72 -6.41
C HIS A 74 6.20 9.21 -6.63
N TYR A 75 5.18 10.00 -6.26
CA TYR A 75 3.78 9.63 -6.44
C TYR A 75 3.42 9.44 -7.92
N GLY A 76 4.14 10.11 -8.83
CA GLY A 76 4.02 9.89 -10.28
C GLY A 76 4.25 8.43 -10.70
N ARG A 77 5.01 7.65 -9.92
CA ARG A 77 5.23 6.21 -10.18
C ARG A 77 3.94 5.39 -10.08
N CYS A 78 3.04 5.77 -9.17
CA CYS A 78 1.78 5.06 -8.98
C CYS A 78 0.87 5.11 -10.22
N VAL A 79 1.08 6.09 -11.10
CA VAL A 79 0.25 6.35 -12.28
C VAL A 79 1.02 6.20 -13.60
N SER A 80 2.33 5.90 -13.54
CA SER A 80 3.19 5.62 -14.72
C SER A 80 3.39 4.13 -14.99
N GLY A 81 2.71 3.25 -14.24
CA GLY A 81 2.94 1.79 -14.33
C GLY A 81 4.13 1.30 -13.50
N GLU A 82 4.63 2.12 -12.57
CA GLU A 82 5.76 1.83 -11.70
C GLU A 82 5.34 1.75 -10.22
N LEU A 83 4.07 1.44 -9.94
CA LEU A 83 3.61 1.19 -8.58
C LEU A 83 4.45 0.05 -7.99
N ASN A 84 4.97 0.26 -6.78
CA ASN A 84 5.70 -0.76 -6.04
C ASN A 84 5.07 -0.97 -4.66
N LEU A 85 4.48 -2.14 -4.43
CA LEU A 85 3.90 -2.54 -3.16
C LEU A 85 4.72 -3.62 -2.44
N ILE A 86 5.74 -4.15 -3.09
CA ILE A 86 6.53 -5.28 -2.59
C ILE A 86 7.88 -4.75 -2.07
N PRO A 87 8.24 -5.03 -0.81
CA PRO A 87 9.53 -4.63 -0.28
C PRO A 87 10.67 -5.33 -1.04
N ASP A 88 11.78 -4.64 -1.20
CA ASP A 88 13.01 -5.21 -1.75
C ASP A 88 13.75 -6.07 -0.70
N GLN A 89 14.93 -6.59 -1.08
CA GLN A 89 15.72 -7.46 -0.20
C GLN A 89 16.17 -6.77 1.09
N ASP A 90 16.36 -5.45 1.07
CA ASP A 90 16.77 -4.67 2.25
C ASP A 90 15.61 -4.44 3.22
N ASN A 91 14.39 -4.25 2.68
CA ASN A 91 13.19 -3.96 3.47
C ASN A 91 12.40 -5.22 3.87
N SER A 92 12.51 -6.32 3.12
CA SER A 92 11.71 -7.53 3.35
C SER A 92 11.92 -8.12 4.75
N PRO A 93 13.16 -8.31 5.25
CA PRO A 93 13.36 -8.85 6.60
C PRO A 93 12.77 -7.95 7.69
N ARG A 94 12.88 -6.62 7.52
CA ARG A 94 12.36 -5.62 8.47
C ARG A 94 10.84 -5.68 8.55
N LEU A 95 10.18 -5.82 7.40
CA LEU A 95 8.74 -5.94 7.33
C LEU A 95 8.24 -7.26 7.93
N GLU A 96 8.96 -8.35 7.69
CA GLU A 96 8.65 -9.68 8.20
C GLU A 96 8.75 -9.74 9.74
N ASP A 97 9.86 -9.23 10.30
CA ASP A 97 10.06 -9.17 11.74
C ASP A 97 8.98 -8.33 12.43
N ASP A 98 8.64 -7.17 11.86
CA ASP A 98 7.58 -6.30 12.36
C ASP A 98 6.19 -6.98 12.28
N TYR A 99 5.90 -7.69 11.19
CA TYR A 99 4.63 -8.40 11.03
C TYR A 99 4.45 -9.47 12.11
N TYR A 100 5.46 -10.33 12.33
CA TYR A 100 5.35 -11.38 13.33
C TYR A 100 5.38 -10.82 14.76
N ALA A 101 6.05 -9.69 15.00
CA ALA A 101 5.94 -8.98 16.28
C ALA A 101 4.50 -8.47 16.50
N MET A 102 3.90 -7.88 15.47
CA MET A 102 2.50 -7.43 15.50
C MET A 102 1.54 -8.60 15.75
N GLU A 103 1.71 -9.73 15.05
CA GLU A 103 0.90 -10.94 15.25
C GLU A 103 1.00 -11.46 16.69
N ARG A 104 2.22 -11.69 17.19
CA ARG A 104 2.47 -12.19 18.56
C ARG A 104 1.93 -11.27 19.64
N SER A 105 1.82 -9.96 19.38
CA SER A 105 1.26 -8.99 20.33
C SER A 105 -0.27 -9.10 20.50
N GLY A 106 -0.94 -9.92 19.69
CA GLY A 106 -2.40 -10.06 19.71
C GLY A 106 -3.13 -8.92 18.99
N MET A 107 -2.41 -8.00 18.35
CA MET A 107 -2.97 -6.83 17.69
C MET A 107 -3.92 -7.14 16.53
N LEU A 108 -3.78 -8.33 15.93
CA LEU A 108 -4.66 -8.80 14.86
C LEU A 108 -6.02 -9.30 15.38
N ASN A 109 -6.24 -9.37 16.70
CA ASN A 109 -7.50 -9.78 17.33
C ASN A 109 -8.07 -11.10 16.77
N GLY A 110 -7.21 -12.06 16.41
CA GLY A 110 -7.61 -13.36 15.84
C GLY A 110 -7.87 -13.34 14.33
N HIS A 111 -7.84 -12.19 13.67
CA HIS A 111 -7.89 -12.06 12.21
C HIS A 111 -6.49 -12.21 11.61
N VAL A 112 -5.86 -13.35 11.84
CA VAL A 112 -4.55 -13.62 11.27
C VAL A 112 -4.69 -13.78 9.76
N TYR A 113 -4.00 -12.91 9.01
CA TYR A 113 -3.90 -13.04 7.56
C TYR A 113 -2.44 -13.23 7.15
N PRO A 114 -2.01 -14.45 6.76
CA PRO A 114 -0.59 -14.78 6.62
C PRO A 114 0.17 -13.79 5.74
N LEU A 115 1.38 -13.41 6.15
CA LEU A 115 2.20 -12.45 5.42
C LEU A 115 2.40 -12.85 3.95
N GLY A 116 2.62 -14.14 3.68
CA GLY A 116 2.71 -14.64 2.30
C GLY A 116 1.46 -14.36 1.47
N ARG A 117 0.26 -14.51 2.04
CA ARG A 117 -1.01 -14.21 1.35
C ARG A 117 -1.19 -12.71 1.12
N ILE A 118 -0.79 -11.90 2.09
CA ILE A 118 -0.74 -10.43 1.92
C ILE A 118 0.17 -10.07 0.75
N MET A 119 1.36 -10.68 0.65
CA MET A 119 2.29 -10.41 -0.45
C MET A 119 1.71 -10.86 -1.81
N GLU A 120 1.07 -12.03 -1.87
CA GLU A 120 0.38 -12.50 -3.08
C GLU A 120 -0.71 -11.52 -3.55
N ASP A 121 -1.60 -11.11 -2.64
CA ASP A 121 -2.70 -10.17 -2.92
C ASP A 121 -2.18 -8.82 -3.43
N LEU A 122 -1.16 -8.27 -2.76
CA LEU A 122 -0.63 -6.96 -3.13
C LEU A 122 0.25 -7.03 -4.39
N THR A 123 0.86 -8.17 -4.69
CA THR A 123 1.54 -8.39 -5.98
C THR A 123 0.52 -8.35 -7.11
N ALA A 124 -0.60 -9.06 -6.98
CA ALA A 124 -1.66 -9.05 -7.97
C ALA A 124 -2.29 -7.65 -8.13
N LEU A 125 -2.47 -6.91 -7.03
CA LEU A 125 -2.95 -5.53 -7.07
C LEU A 125 -1.96 -4.62 -7.81
N GLN A 126 -0.67 -4.72 -7.51
CA GLN A 126 0.38 -3.95 -8.16
C GLN A 126 0.35 -4.18 -9.68
N GLU A 127 0.35 -5.44 -10.11
CA GLU A 127 0.33 -5.82 -11.52
C GLU A 127 -0.91 -5.27 -12.23
N HIS A 128 -2.09 -5.42 -11.62
CA HIS A 128 -3.36 -4.91 -12.15
C HIS A 128 -3.33 -3.39 -12.35
N VAL A 129 -2.92 -2.64 -11.33
CA VAL A 129 -2.87 -1.17 -11.39
C VAL A 129 -1.84 -0.70 -12.41
N ASN A 130 -0.67 -1.35 -12.47
CA ASN A 130 0.37 -1.01 -13.44
C ASN A 130 -0.10 -1.27 -14.87
N GLN A 131 -0.81 -2.36 -15.14
CA GLN A 131 -1.39 -2.63 -16.45
C GLN A 131 -2.44 -1.58 -16.85
N LEU A 132 -3.33 -1.20 -15.93
CA LEU A 132 -4.31 -0.14 -16.20
C LEU A 132 -3.64 1.21 -16.49
N ALA A 133 -2.58 1.55 -15.76
CA ALA A 133 -1.82 2.78 -15.96
C ALA A 133 -1.12 2.82 -17.34
N LEU A 134 -0.47 1.72 -17.73
CA LEU A 134 0.20 1.60 -19.03
C LEU A 134 -0.79 1.62 -20.21
N GLY A 135 -1.99 1.08 -20.02
CA GLY A 135 -3.05 1.09 -21.04
C GLY A 135 -3.74 2.44 -21.25
N LYS A 136 -3.46 3.45 -20.42
CA LYS A 136 -3.96 4.82 -20.57
C LYS A 136 -3.08 5.71 -21.48
N GLY A 137 -1.90 5.22 -21.89
CA GLY A 137 -0.91 5.94 -22.69
C GLY A 137 -1.11 5.85 -24.21
#